data_AF-A0A060BVW6-F1
#
_entry.id   AF-A0A060BVW6-F1
#
_cell.length_a   1.000
_cell.length_b   1.000
_cell.length_c   1.000
_cell.angle_alpha   90.00
_cell.angle_beta   90.00
_cell.angle_gamma   90.00
#
_symmetry.space_group_name_H-M   'P 1'
#
loop_
_entity.id
_entity.type
_entity.pdbx_description
1 polymer ?
#
loop_
_entity_poly.entity_id
_entity_poly.type
_entity_poly.pdbx_seq_one_letter_code
_entity_poly.pdbx_strand_id
1 'polypeptide(L)'
;SRGFVRYRTELADGFAPAVFSVDEVRDRAWVSLDGDPVGVLARELHERVILLPRATGTLDVLVEDEGRVNYGPRIGEPKGLIGPARLAGRPLTGWQAASVDLDAVVDAATRAPVRALAAGANVFRAVFELDRPGDLALST
;
A
#
# COMPACT_ATOMS: atom_id res chain seq x y z
N SER A 1 -13.82 -8.11 0.09
CA SER A 1 -13.39 -6.81 -0.45
C SER A 1 -12.29 -7.05 -1.47
N ARG A 2 -12.26 -6.25 -2.54
CA ARG A 2 -11.14 -6.12 -3.49
C ARG A 2 -10.67 -4.66 -3.41
N GLY A 3 -9.41 -4.37 -3.69
CA GLY A 3 -8.85 -3.02 -3.58
C GLY A 3 -7.80 -2.91 -2.50
N PHE A 4 -7.75 -1.78 -1.79
CA PHE A 4 -6.66 -1.48 -0.86
C PHE A 4 -7.12 -1.40 0.60
N VAL A 5 -6.21 -1.73 1.51
CA VAL A 5 -6.35 -1.52 2.95
C VAL A 5 -5.13 -0.80 3.47
N ARG A 6 -5.34 0.33 4.15
CA ARG A 6 -4.28 1.04 4.86
C ARG A 6 -4.18 0.53 6.29
N TYR A 7 -3.01 0.05 6.67
CA TYR A 7 -2.62 -0.23 8.04
C TYR A 7 -1.74 0.93 8.54
N ARG A 8 -2.11 1.54 9.66
CA ARG A 8 -1.39 2.67 10.26
C ARG A 8 -1.03 2.39 11.71
N THR A 9 0.16 2.78 12.13
CA THR A 9 0.56 2.80 13.53
C THR A 9 1.56 3.92 13.82
N GLU A 10 1.66 4.35 15.07
CA GLU A 10 2.67 5.31 15.52
C GLU A 10 3.92 4.58 16.00
N LEU A 11 5.10 5.09 15.64
CA LEU A 11 6.41 4.63 16.10
C LEU A 11 6.98 5.63 17.11
N ALA A 12 7.63 5.13 18.17
CA ALA A 12 8.21 5.96 19.23
C ALA A 12 9.58 5.45 19.73
N ASP A 13 10.28 4.66 18.91
CA ASP A 13 11.54 3.98 19.25
C ASP A 13 12.79 4.84 18.94
N GLY A 14 12.60 6.09 18.49
CA GLY A 14 13.66 7.08 18.29
C GLY A 14 14.12 7.26 16.85
N PHE A 15 15.23 7.95 16.66
CA PHE A 15 15.70 8.41 15.35
C PHE A 15 16.67 7.45 14.63
N ALA A 16 17.06 6.35 15.28
CA ALA A 16 17.92 5.36 14.64
C ALA A 16 17.14 4.57 13.57
N PRO A 17 17.78 4.17 12.45
CA PRO A 17 17.19 3.26 11.49
C PRO A 17 16.77 1.94 12.15
N ALA A 18 15.65 1.38 11.71
CA ALA A 18 15.12 0.14 12.27
C ALA A 18 14.51 -0.75 11.20
N VAL A 19 14.66 -2.06 11.39
CA VAL A 19 14.07 -3.05 10.49
C VAL A 19 12.59 -3.19 10.81
N PHE A 20 11.74 -2.92 9.83
CA PHE A 20 10.33 -3.28 9.83
C PHE A 20 10.16 -4.62 9.12
N SER A 21 9.42 -5.55 9.73
CA SER A 21 9.15 -6.86 9.12
C SER A 21 7.75 -7.37 9.41
N VAL A 22 7.28 -8.27 8.55
CA VAL A 22 6.01 -9.00 8.67
C VAL A 22 6.27 -10.48 8.36
N ASP A 23 5.32 -11.37 8.64
CA ASP A 23 5.50 -12.77 8.23
C ASP A 23 5.24 -12.93 6.73
N GLU A 24 4.19 -12.29 6.21
CA GLU A 24 3.87 -12.26 4.79
C GLU A 24 3.01 -11.03 4.45
N VAL A 25 3.16 -10.53 3.22
CA VAL A 25 2.25 -9.55 2.61
C VAL A 25 1.36 -10.27 1.59
N ARG A 26 0.07 -9.95 1.59
CA ARG A 26 -0.91 -10.50 0.64
C ARG A 26 -1.73 -9.37 0.00
N ASP A 27 -1.30 -8.81 -1.14
CA ASP A 27 -0.18 -9.27 -1.99
C ASP A 27 0.95 -8.26 -2.18
N ARG A 28 0.65 -6.97 -2.28
CA ARG A 28 1.66 -5.91 -2.41
C ARG A 28 1.45 -4.85 -1.34
N ALA A 29 2.52 -4.44 -0.65
CA ALA A 29 2.46 -3.43 0.39
C ALA A 29 3.39 -2.25 0.08
N TRP A 30 2.81 -1.06 -0.04
CA TRP A 30 3.54 0.20 -0.15
C TRP A 30 3.75 0.76 1.25
N VAL A 31 5.02 0.95 1.64
CA VAL A 31 5.42 1.40 2.98
C VAL A 31 5.85 2.85 2.92
N SER A 32 5.30 3.68 3.80
CA SER A 32 5.66 5.09 3.96
C SER A 32 5.78 5.48 5.43
N LEU A 33 6.63 6.45 5.73
CA LEU A 33 6.85 7.00 7.07
C LEU A 33 6.65 8.51 7.05
N ASP A 34 5.69 9.02 7.84
CA ASP A 34 5.23 10.42 7.80
C ASP A 34 4.80 10.88 6.40
N GLY A 35 4.30 9.96 5.58
CA GLY A 35 3.92 10.20 4.19
C GLY A 35 5.06 10.09 3.18
N ASP A 36 6.32 9.99 3.61
CA ASP A 36 7.46 9.78 2.72
C ASP A 36 7.55 8.30 2.32
N PRO A 37 7.62 7.98 1.02
CA PRO A 37 7.78 6.60 0.56
C PRO A 37 9.09 5.97 1.04
N VAL A 38 9.01 4.79 1.63
CA VAL A 38 10.17 3.99 2.06
C VAL A 38 10.47 2.88 1.05
N GLY A 39 9.43 2.18 0.58
CA GLY A 39 9.56 1.16 -0.45
C GLY A 39 8.35 0.24 -0.54
N VAL A 40 8.52 -0.89 -1.21
CA VAL A 40 7.46 -1.87 -1.49
C VAL A 40 7.88 -3.24 -0.99
N LEU A 41 6.94 -4.00 -0.44
CA LEU A 41 7.07 -5.43 -0.17
C LEU A 41 6.11 -6.18 -1.07
N ALA A 42 6.64 -7.07 -1.90
CA ALA A 42 5.88 -7.86 -2.87
C ALA A 42 5.87 -9.36 -2.53
N ARG A 43 4.68 -9.97 -2.52
CA ARG A 43 4.50 -11.40 -2.23
C ARG A 43 5.24 -12.29 -3.23
N GLU A 44 5.19 -11.94 -4.49
CA GLU A 44 5.83 -12.65 -5.60
C GLU A 44 7.36 -12.70 -5.46
N LEU A 45 7.93 -11.69 -4.82
CA LEU A 45 9.37 -11.61 -4.51
C LEU A 45 9.70 -12.17 -3.13
N HIS A 46 8.71 -12.65 -2.37
CA HIS A 46 8.84 -13.12 -0.99
C HIS A 46 9.45 -12.04 -0.06
N GLU A 47 9.17 -10.77 -0.37
CA GLU A 47 9.65 -9.65 0.42
C GLU A 47 8.80 -9.49 1.69
N ARG A 48 9.50 -9.36 2.81
CA ARG A 48 8.88 -9.34 4.15
C ARG A 48 9.58 -8.41 5.13
N VAL A 49 10.60 -7.71 4.66
CA VAL A 49 11.50 -6.89 5.47
C VAL A 49 11.86 -5.63 4.70
N ILE A 50 11.84 -4.48 5.37
CA ILE A 50 12.34 -3.22 4.84
C ILE A 50 13.02 -2.42 5.95
N LEU A 51 14.04 -1.64 5.60
CA LEU A 51 14.70 -0.72 6.53
C LEU A 51 13.94 0.60 6.57
N LEU A 52 13.45 0.98 7.75
CA LEU A 52 12.95 2.33 7.99
C LEU A 52 14.12 3.26 8.30
N PRO A 53 14.13 4.51 7.79
CA PRO A 53 15.21 5.46 8.04
C PRO A 53 15.28 5.92 9.50
N ARG A 54 14.16 5.82 10.22
CA ARG A 54 14.01 6.11 11.66
C ARG A 54 12.88 5.25 12.24
N ALA A 55 12.86 5.08 13.54
CA ALA A 55 11.85 4.31 14.27
C ALA A 55 10.86 5.21 15.02
N THR A 56 10.58 6.40 14.47
CA THR A 56 9.66 7.40 15.03
C THR A 56 8.84 8.05 13.93
N GLY A 57 7.58 8.41 14.24
CA GLY A 57 6.61 8.97 13.29
C GLY A 57 5.48 8.00 12.94
N THR A 58 4.64 8.39 11.99
CA THR A 58 3.49 7.61 11.55
C THR A 58 3.89 6.65 10.44
N LEU A 59 3.84 5.35 10.72
CA LEU A 59 4.04 4.29 9.73
C LEU A 59 2.71 3.96 9.05
N ASP A 60 2.67 4.14 7.73
CA ASP A 60 1.57 3.72 6.87
C ASP A 60 2.01 2.56 5.97
N VAL A 61 1.19 1.52 5.90
CA VAL A 61 1.36 0.37 5.02
C VAL A 61 0.08 0.18 4.22
N LEU A 62 0.12 0.56 2.95
CA LEU A 62 -1.00 0.42 2.02
C LEU A 62 -0.89 -0.93 1.31
N VAL A 63 -1.78 -1.86 1.64
CA VAL A 63 -1.80 -3.20 1.06
C VAL A 63 -2.83 -3.30 -0.05
N GLU A 64 -2.40 -3.82 -1.20
CA GLU A 64 -3.20 -4.11 -2.38
C GLU A 64 -3.57 -5.60 -2.42
N ASP A 65 -4.86 -5.89 -2.63
CA ASP A 65 -5.35 -7.22 -2.99
C ASP A 65 -5.37 -7.37 -4.52
N GLU A 66 -4.34 -8.03 -5.08
CA GLU A 66 -4.15 -8.23 -6.53
C GLU A 66 -5.01 -9.38 -7.08
N GLY A 67 -5.93 -9.92 -6.28
CA GLY A 67 -6.87 -10.95 -6.69
C GLY A 67 -6.72 -12.25 -5.90
N ARG A 68 -7.84 -12.94 -5.70
CA ARG A 68 -7.89 -14.18 -4.92
C ARG A 68 -7.54 -15.38 -5.79
N VAL A 69 -6.74 -16.28 -5.23
CA VAL A 69 -6.47 -17.60 -5.83
C VAL A 69 -7.80 -18.32 -6.09
N ASN A 70 -7.98 -18.83 -7.31
CA ASN A 70 -9.22 -19.44 -7.80
C ASN A 70 -9.11 -20.97 -8.01
N TYR A 71 -7.98 -21.59 -7.68
CA TYR A 71 -7.80 -23.04 -7.73
C TYR A 71 -6.81 -23.53 -6.67
N GLY A 72 -6.88 -24.83 -6.34
CA GLY A 72 -5.89 -25.48 -5.48
C GLY A 72 -5.99 -25.11 -3.99
N PRO A 73 -4.96 -25.45 -3.20
CA PRO A 73 -5.04 -25.45 -1.73
C PRO A 73 -5.07 -24.05 -1.10
N ARG A 74 -4.82 -23.00 -1.87
CA ARG A 74 -4.76 -21.60 -1.40
C ARG A 74 -6.08 -20.84 -1.57
N ILE A 75 -7.15 -21.53 -1.98
CA ILE A 75 -8.50 -20.93 -2.02
C ILE A 75 -8.88 -20.46 -0.61
N GLY A 76 -9.42 -19.24 -0.53
CA GLY A 76 -9.92 -18.68 0.73
C GLY A 76 -8.86 -18.02 1.61
N GLU A 77 -7.60 -17.93 1.17
CA GLU A 77 -6.55 -17.26 1.93
C GLU A 77 -6.94 -15.82 2.34
N PRO A 78 -6.61 -15.41 3.58
CA PRO A 78 -6.76 -14.02 3.99
C PRO A 78 -5.80 -13.12 3.21
N LYS A 79 -6.17 -11.84 3.11
CA LYS A 79 -5.44 -10.76 2.43
C LYS A 79 -5.00 -9.72 3.45
N GLY A 80 -4.00 -8.89 3.12
CA GLY A 80 -3.46 -7.87 4.00
C GLY A 80 -2.07 -8.20 4.54
N LEU A 81 -1.76 -7.66 5.73
CA LEU A 81 -0.57 -8.02 6.49
C LEU A 81 -0.82 -9.30 7.28
N ILE A 82 0.00 -10.32 7.05
CA ILE A 82 -0.13 -11.64 7.66
C ILE A 82 0.95 -11.82 8.73
N GLY A 83 0.54 -12.37 9.87
CA GLY A 83 1.40 -12.58 11.03
C GLY A 83 1.74 -11.28 11.79
N PRO A 84 2.55 -11.35 12.84
CA PRO A 84 2.92 -10.18 13.63
C PRO A 84 3.85 -9.27 12.82
N ALA A 85 3.44 -8.02 12.65
CA ALA A 85 4.36 -6.95 12.26
C ALA A 85 5.36 -6.68 13.40
N ARG A 86 6.62 -6.39 13.06
CA ARG A 86 7.71 -6.19 14.02
C ARG A 86 8.54 -4.98 13.65
N LEU A 87 9.06 -4.30 14.67
CA LEU A 87 10.06 -3.25 14.56
C LEU A 87 11.28 -3.62 15.40
N ALA A 88 12.45 -3.68 14.77
CA ALA A 88 13.68 -4.18 15.40
C ALA A 88 13.49 -5.54 16.11
N GLY A 89 12.72 -6.44 15.48
CA GLY A 89 12.41 -7.78 15.99
C GLY A 89 11.32 -7.84 17.07
N ARG A 90 10.92 -6.70 17.65
CA ARG A 90 9.87 -6.62 18.67
C ARG A 90 8.49 -6.48 18.03
N PRO A 91 7.43 -7.14 18.56
CA PRO A 91 6.07 -6.97 18.04
C PRO A 91 5.65 -5.50 18.00
N LEU A 92 5.17 -5.05 16.85
CA LEU A 92 4.61 -3.73 16.64
C LEU A 92 3.08 -3.82 16.73
N THR A 93 2.49 -3.02 17.61
CA THR A 93 1.06 -3.06 17.96
C THR A 93 0.43 -1.67 17.80
N GLY A 94 -0.88 -1.52 18.05
CA GLY A 94 -1.56 -0.23 17.92
C GLY A 94 -2.07 0.07 16.52
N TRP A 95 -2.21 -0.96 15.68
CA TRP A 95 -2.63 -0.82 14.29
C TRP A 95 -4.07 -0.34 14.14
N GLN A 96 -4.25 0.60 13.23
CA GLN A 96 -5.54 1.03 12.69
C GLN A 96 -5.63 0.53 11.25
N ALA A 97 -6.67 -0.22 10.93
CA ALA A 97 -6.93 -0.70 9.58
C ALA A 97 -8.13 0.04 8.97
N ALA A 98 -7.97 0.57 7.77
CA ALA A 98 -9.03 1.24 7.02
C ALA A 98 -9.03 0.78 5.56
N SER A 99 -10.19 0.37 5.06
CA SER A 99 -10.36 0.15 3.61
C SER A 99 -10.24 1.47 2.86
N VAL A 100 -9.61 1.44 1.70
CA VAL A 100 -9.59 2.59 0.79
C VAL A 100 -10.83 2.57 -0.07
N ASP A 101 -11.62 3.63 0.00
CA ASP A 101 -12.72 3.89 -0.91
C ASP A 101 -12.17 4.51 -2.20
N LEU A 102 -12.03 3.69 -3.24
CA LEU A 102 -11.46 4.12 -4.52
C LEU A 102 -12.36 5.13 -5.24
N ASP A 103 -13.69 5.02 -5.10
CA ASP A 103 -14.62 5.95 -5.73
C ASP A 103 -14.45 7.34 -5.09
N ALA A 104 -14.36 7.39 -3.76
CA ALA A 104 -14.07 8.63 -3.04
C ALA A 104 -12.69 9.22 -3.41
N VAL A 105 -11.67 8.37 -3.67
CA VAL A 105 -10.35 8.82 -4.12
C VAL A 105 -10.41 9.43 -5.51
N VAL A 106 -11.11 8.78 -6.46
CA VAL A 106 -11.33 9.33 -7.81
C VAL A 106 -12.06 10.66 -7.73
N ASP A 107 -13.14 10.74 -6.96
CA ASP A 107 -13.90 11.96 -6.74
C ASP A 107 -13.02 13.08 -6.18
N ALA A 108 -12.18 12.79 -5.17
CA ALA A 108 -11.24 13.75 -4.63
C ALA A 108 -10.21 14.21 -5.68
N ALA A 109 -9.67 13.28 -6.49
CA ALA A 109 -8.70 13.58 -7.53
C ALA A 109 -9.26 14.49 -8.65
N THR A 110 -10.57 14.40 -8.95
CA THR A 110 -11.21 15.32 -9.92
C THR A 110 -11.30 16.76 -9.43
N ARG A 111 -11.33 16.97 -8.11
CA ARG A 111 -11.45 18.29 -7.46
C ARG A 111 -10.12 18.87 -7.02
N ALA A 112 -9.10 18.03 -6.85
CA ALA A 112 -7.78 18.44 -6.37
C ALA A 112 -6.99 19.18 -7.48
N PRO A 113 -6.13 20.15 -7.10
CA PRO A 113 -5.19 20.73 -8.04
C PRO A 113 -4.18 19.68 -8.50
N VAL A 114 -3.79 19.74 -9.77
CA VAL A 114 -2.72 18.91 -10.33
C VAL A 114 -1.41 19.26 -9.64
N ARG A 115 -0.66 18.25 -9.23
CA ARG A 115 0.66 18.39 -8.59
C ARG A 115 1.73 17.71 -9.43
N ALA A 116 2.98 18.10 -9.20
CA ALA A 116 4.13 17.38 -9.74
C ALA A 116 4.14 15.94 -9.22
N LEU A 117 4.70 15.04 -10.02
CA LEU A 117 4.84 13.63 -9.66
C LEU A 117 5.67 13.51 -8.37
N ALA A 118 5.17 12.70 -7.43
CA ALA A 118 5.90 12.30 -6.23
C ALA A 118 6.23 10.80 -6.30
N ALA A 119 7.23 10.37 -5.53
CA ALA A 119 7.47 8.94 -5.34
C ALA A 119 6.29 8.29 -4.59
N GLY A 120 6.08 6.99 -4.76
CA GLY A 120 5.03 6.22 -4.07
C GLY A 120 3.71 6.11 -4.86
N ALA A 121 2.62 5.84 -4.13
CA ALA A 121 1.30 5.65 -4.71
C ALA A 121 0.68 7.00 -5.12
N ASN A 122 0.31 7.13 -6.40
CA ASN A 122 -0.24 8.35 -6.98
C ASN A 122 -1.53 8.06 -7.76
N VAL A 123 -2.37 9.09 -7.91
CA VAL A 123 -3.54 9.05 -8.80
C VAL A 123 -3.28 9.99 -9.98
N PHE A 124 -3.42 9.46 -11.18
CA PHE A 124 -3.29 10.22 -12.42
C PHE A 124 -4.66 10.44 -13.06
N ARG A 125 -4.87 11.63 -13.61
CA ARG A 125 -6.09 12.00 -14.34
C ARG A 125 -5.72 12.67 -15.65
N ALA A 126 -6.39 12.26 -16.72
CA ALA A 126 -6.32 12.88 -18.04
C ALA A 126 -7.72 13.00 -18.64
N VAL A 127 -7.89 13.96 -19.56
CA VAL A 127 -9.11 14.14 -20.36
C VAL A 127 -8.67 14.21 -21.82
N PHE A 128 -9.39 13.52 -22.71
CA PHE A 128 -9.15 13.53 -24.15
C PHE A 128 -10.49 13.58 -24.88
N GLU A 129 -10.48 14.15 -26.08
CA GLU A 129 -11.65 14.29 -26.95
C GLU A 129 -11.67 13.17 -27.99
N LEU A 130 -12.87 12.72 -28.37
CA LEU A 130 -13.09 11.71 -29.40
C LEU A 130 -14.15 12.19 -30.39
N ASP A 131 -13.84 12.13 -31.68
CA ASP A 131 -14.79 12.49 -32.75
C ASP A 131 -16.00 11.54 -32.79
N ARG A 132 -15.78 10.27 -32.43
CA ARG A 132 -16.82 9.25 -32.30
C ARG A 132 -16.39 8.16 -31.30
N PRO A 133 -17.31 7.56 -30.53
CA PRO A 133 -17.01 6.39 -29.70
C PRO A 133 -16.49 5.22 -30.55
N GLY A 134 -15.53 4.47 -30.00
CA GLY A 134 -14.98 3.28 -30.62
C GLY A 134 -14.10 2.50 -29.65
N ASP A 135 -13.71 1.30 -30.05
CA ASP A 135 -12.81 0.46 -29.25
C ASP A 135 -11.43 1.11 -29.18
N LEU A 136 -10.96 1.35 -27.96
CA LEU A 136 -9.64 1.91 -27.67
C LEU A 136 -8.99 1.06 -26.59
N ALA A 137 -7.66 0.99 -26.62
CA ALA A 137 -6.87 0.36 -25.57
C ALA A 137 -5.98 1.42 -24.91
N LEU A 138 -5.88 1.37 -23.58
CA LEU A 138 -4.90 2.13 -22.84
C LEU A 138 -3.59 1.33 -22.82
N SER A 139 -2.50 1.92 -23.31
CA SER A 139 -1.16 1.37 -23.19
C SER A 139 -0.55 1.87 -21.89
N THR A 140 -0.27 0.95 -20.95
CA THR A 140 0.26 1.24 -19.60
C THR A 140 1.66 0.68 -19.42
#